data_AF-A0A7W7HCV2-F1
#
_entry.id   AF-A0A7W7HCV2-F1
#
_cell.length_a   1.000
_cell.length_b   1.000
_cell.length_c   1.000
_cell.angle_alpha   90.00
_cell.angle_beta   90.00
_cell.angle_gamma   90.00
#
_symmetry.space_group_name_H-M   'P 1'
#
loop_
_entity.id
_entity.type
_entity.pdbx_description
1 polymer ?
#
loop_
_entity_poly.entity_id
_entity_poly.type
_entity_poly.pdbx_seq_one_letter_code
_entity_poly.pdbx_strand_id
1 'polypeptide(L)' 'MHKLIAHYRRLQAEAGDAGMSTAEYAVGTIAAVAFAGVLLKVITSGTVQSALSALIARALK' A
#
# COMPACT_ATOMS: atom_id res chain seq x y z
N MET A 1 28.65 -35.04 7.27
CA MET A 1 27.31 -34.74 6.72
C MET A 1 26.59 -33.56 7.39
N HIS A 2 26.47 -33.51 8.72
CA HIS A 2 25.75 -32.43 9.43
C HIS A 2 26.18 -30.99 9.07
N LYS A 3 27.49 -30.73 8.93
CA LYS A 3 27.99 -29.39 8.55
C LYS A 3 27.55 -28.96 7.15
N LEU A 4 27.46 -29.89 6.20
CA LEU A 4 27.02 -29.62 4.82
C LEU A 4 25.53 -29.24 4.80
N ILE A 5 24.71 -30.00 5.53
CA ILE A 5 23.27 -29.75 5.67
C ILE A 5 23.03 -28.40 6.35
N ALA A 6 23.79 -28.07 7.39
CA ALA A 6 23.70 -26.78 8.06
C ALA A 6 24.06 -25.60 7.15
N HIS A 7 25.06 -25.77 6.27
CA HIS A 7 25.46 -24.74 5.32
C HIS A 7 24.40 -24.51 4.24
N TYR A 8 23.87 -25.60 3.67
CA TYR A 8 22.80 -25.53 2.69
C TYR A 8 21.55 -24.83 3.22
N ARG A 9 21.16 -25.11 4.47
CA ARG A 9 20.02 -24.43 5.13
C ARG A 9 20.23 -22.93 5.30
N ARG A 10 21.45 -22.48 5.60
CA ARG A 10 21.76 -21.05 5.73
C ARG A 10 21.64 -20.32 4.38
N LEU A 11 22.18 -20.92 3.32
CA LEU A 11 22.09 -20.34 1.97
C LEU A 11 20.64 -20.23 1.49
N GLN A 12 19.79 -21.20 1.80
CA GLN A 12 18.36 -21.11 1.51
C GLN A 12 17.67 -20.00 2.31
N ALA A 13 18.01 -19.82 3.59
CA ALA A 13 17.45 -18.75 4.40
C ALA A 13 17.87 -17.36 3.88
N GLU A 14 19.16 -17.18 3.59
CA GLU A 14 19.70 -15.93 3.03
C GLU A 14 19.09 -15.60 1.65
N ALA A 15 18.85 -16.61 0.81
CA ALA A 15 18.17 -16.42 -0.47
C ALA A 15 16.67 -16.08 -0.32
N GLY A 16 16.02 -16.54 0.75
CA GLY A 16 14.63 -16.19 1.06
C GLY A 16 14.47 -14.76 1.59
N ASP A 17 15.46 -14.28 2.35
CA ASP A 17 15.50 -12.90 2.85
C ASP A 17 15.97 -11.91 1.77
N ALA A 18 16.65 -12.40 0.72
CA ALA A 18 17.09 -11.59 -0.40
C ALA A 18 15.91 -10.95 -1.14
N GLY A 19 15.79 -9.62 -1.04
CA GLY A 19 14.72 -8.85 -1.67
C GLY A 19 13.44 -8.74 -0.84
N MET A 20 13.40 -9.29 0.38
CA MET A 20 12.24 -9.18 1.28
C MET A 20 11.88 -7.71 1.54
N SER A 21 12.86 -6.86 1.89
CA SER A 21 12.61 -5.43 2.10
C SER A 21 12.12 -4.73 0.82
N THR A 22 12.66 -5.06 -0.36
CA THR A 22 12.17 -4.49 -1.63
C THR A 22 10.72 -4.89 -1.91
N ALA A 23 10.35 -6.14 -1.62
CA ALA A 23 8.98 -6.62 -1.76
C ALA A 23 8.03 -5.90 -0.78
N GLU A 24 8.44 -5.68 0.47
CA GLU A 24 7.67 -4.92 1.46
C GLU A 24 7.38 -3.50 0.99
N TYR A 25 8.39 -2.78 0.49
CA TYR A 25 8.21 -1.43 -0.05
C TYR A 25 7.29 -1.42 -1.29
N ALA A 26 7.43 -2.40 -2.18
CA ALA A 26 6.59 -2.52 -3.36
C ALA A 26 5.12 -2.75 -2.99
N VAL A 27 4.85 -3.72 -2.11
CA VAL A 27 3.49 -4.03 -1.64
C VAL A 27 2.91 -2.86 -0.85
N GLY A 28 3.69 -2.22 0.03
CA GLY A 28 3.27 -1.04 0.77
C GLY A 28 2.87 0.12 -0.15
N THR A 29 3.63 0.34 -1.22
CA THR A 29 3.32 1.38 -2.22
C THR A 29 2.04 1.04 -2.98
N ILE A 30 1.87 -0.21 -3.44
CA ILE A 30 0.66 -0.65 -4.13
C ILE A 30 -0.57 -0.51 -3.23
N ALA A 31 -0.46 -0.89 -1.96
CA ALA A 31 -1.55 -0.76 -0.99
C ALA A 31 -1.95 0.71 -0.78
N ALA A 32 -0.97 1.62 -0.65
CA ALA A 32 -1.22 3.05 -0.52
C ALA A 32 -1.91 3.63 -1.77
N VAL A 33 -1.45 3.26 -2.97
CA VAL A 33 -2.05 3.71 -4.24
C VAL A 33 -3.48 3.19 -4.40
N ALA A 34 -3.74 1.92 -4.04
CA ALA A 34 -5.08 1.35 -4.08
C ALA A 34 -6.03 2.09 -3.14
N PHE A 35 -5.58 2.40 -1.91
CA PHE A 35 -6.36 3.18 -0.96
C PHE A 35 -6.64 4.61 -1.47
N ALA A 36 -5.64 5.27 -2.06
CA ALA A 36 -5.82 6.58 -2.69
C ALA A 36 -6.84 6.53 -3.83
N GLY A 37 -6.85 5.47 -4.64
CA GLY A 37 -7.85 5.24 -5.69
C GLY A 37 -9.28 5.13 -5.15
N VAL A 38 -9.47 4.43 -4.03
CA VAL A 38 -10.77 4.36 -3.35
C VAL A 38 -11.20 5.74 -2.84
N LEU A 39 -10.30 6.48 -2.19
CA LEU A 39 -10.57 7.83 -1.72
C LEU A 39 -10.94 8.77 -2.87
N LEU A 40 -10.23 8.68 -4.00
CA LEU A 40 -10.52 9.46 -5.20
C LEU A 40 -11.95 9.20 -5.67
N LYS A 41 -12.39 7.94 -5.70
CA LYS A 41 -13.78 7.58 -6.04
C LYS A 41 -14.79 8.14 -5.05
N VAL A 42 -14.48 8.17 -3.77
CA VAL A 42 -15.34 8.75 -2.73
C VAL A 42 -15.48 10.26 -2.92
N ILE A 43 -14.36 10.99 -3.04
CA ILE A 43 -14.39 12.46 -3.13
C ILE A 43 -15.00 12.95 -4.45
N THR A 44 -14.86 12.16 -5.52
CA THR A 44 -15.49 12.45 -6.82
C THR A 44 -16.94 11.99 -6.91
N SER A 45 -17.48 11.31 -5.89
CA SER A 45 -18.88 10.91 -5.87
C SER A 45 -19.83 12.12 -5.83
N GLY A 46 -21.00 11.98 -6.46
CA GLY A 46 -22.00 13.06 -6.50
C GLY A 46 -22.44 13.51 -5.10
N THR A 47 -22.57 12.59 -4.15
CA THR A 47 -22.93 12.90 -2.76
C THR A 47 -21.90 13.81 -2.09
N VAL A 48 -20.61 13.49 -2.20
CA VAL A 48 -19.55 14.28 -1.58
C VAL A 48 -19.42 15.64 -2.26
N GLN A 49 -19.47 15.68 -3.59
CA GLN A 49 -19.42 16.93 -4.35
C GLN A 49 -20.60 17.86 -4.02
N SER A 50 -21.81 17.32 -3.88
CA SER A 50 -23.00 18.08 -3.50
C SER A 50 -22.89 18.64 -2.09
N ALA A 51 -22.45 17.81 -1.13
CA ALA A 51 -22.23 18.26 0.25
C ALA A 51 -21.19 19.37 0.32
N LEU A 52 -20.06 19.23 -0.38
CA LEU A 52 -19.01 20.26 -0.42
C LEU A 52 -19.51 21.56 -1.07
N SER A 53 -20.25 21.45 -2.19
CA SER A 53 -20.87 22.59 -2.86
C SER A 53 -21.84 23.34 -1.94
N ALA A 54 -22.66 22.62 -1.17
CA ALA A 54 -23.58 23.21 -0.22
C ALA A 54 -22.85 23.93 0.94
N LEU A 55 -21.76 23.34 1.44
CA LEU A 55 -20.92 23.96 2.46
C LEU A 55 -20.29 25.26 1.97
N ILE A 56 -19.74 25.26 0.75
CA ILE A 56 -19.16 26.45 0.11
C ILE A 56 -20.24 27.52 -0.10
N ALA A 57 -21.40 27.15 -0.64
CA ALA A 57 -22.50 28.09 -0.87
C ALA A 57 -23.03 28.73 0.43
N ARG A 58 -22.99 27.99 1.55
CA ARG A 58 -23.32 28.53 2.88
C ARG A 58 -22.24 29.50 3.39
N ALA A 59 -20.97 29.24 3.11
CA ALA A 59 -19.86 30.10 3.54
C ALA A 59 -19.77 31.41 2.75
N LEU A 60 -20.32 31.44 1.53
CA LEU A 60 -20.33 32.62 0.64
C LEU A 60 -21.54 33.54 0.82
N LYS A 61 -22.54 33.13 1.59
CA LYS A 61 -23.68 33.98 1.99
C LYS A 61 -23.36 34.67 3.30
#